data_AF-A0A8T8CXH1-F1
#
_entry.id   AF-A0A8T8CXH1-F1
#
_cell.length_a   1.000
_cell.length_b   1.000
_cell.length_c   1.000
_cell.angle_alpha   90.00
_cell.angle_beta   90.00
_cell.angle_gamma   90.00
#
_symmetry.space_group_name_H-M   'P 1'
#
loop_
_entity.id
_entity.type
_entity.pdbx_description
1 polymer ?
#
loop_
_entity_poly.entity_id
_entity_poly.type
_entity_poly.pdbx_seq_one_letter_code
_entity_poly.pdbx_strand_id
1 'polypeptide(L)'
;MLKDATEASAGQAAASASTSAANAGQTAADVVATAANLASAQAARDASLYGKGIFPTIVWAVGCGIVGSGALVGGAGGTDGTFDLAITGGVGSGAAGRFIVAGGVVTMILITASGSYTIAPAFSFGASAGLAGASAPPVLARNVEVGDTFGPKSAPVSSGWTT
;
A
#
# COMPACT_ATOMS: atom_id res chain seq x y z
N MET A 1 -61.76 -11.85 0.28
CA MET A 1 -61.57 -11.67 -1.17
C MET A 1 -60.72 -10.43 -1.48
N LEU A 2 -61.22 -9.20 -1.28
CA LEU A 2 -60.45 -7.99 -1.62
C LEU A 2 -59.26 -7.73 -0.68
N LYS A 3 -59.42 -8.02 0.61
CA LYS A 3 -58.37 -7.89 1.62
C LYS A 3 -57.21 -8.87 1.39
N ASP A 4 -57.53 -10.12 1.09
CA ASP A 4 -56.55 -11.18 0.82
C ASP A 4 -55.72 -10.89 -0.45
N ALA A 5 -56.33 -10.30 -1.48
CA ALA A 5 -55.65 -9.89 -2.71
C ALA A 5 -54.66 -8.73 -2.48
N THR A 6 -55.02 -7.78 -1.61
CA THR A 6 -54.15 -6.66 -1.23
C THR A 6 -52.93 -7.14 -0.43
N GLU A 7 -53.14 -8.05 0.51
CA GLU A 7 -52.05 -8.63 1.31
C GLU A 7 -51.09 -9.47 0.44
N ALA A 8 -51.63 -10.26 -0.50
CA ALA A 8 -50.82 -11.00 -1.48
C ALA A 8 -49.97 -10.06 -2.36
N SER A 9 -50.57 -8.97 -2.85
CA SER A 9 -49.88 -7.97 -3.69
C SER A 9 -48.79 -7.24 -2.90
N ALA A 10 -49.04 -6.90 -1.64
CA ALA A 10 -48.04 -6.31 -0.75
C ALA A 10 -46.85 -7.25 -0.49
N GLY A 11 -47.12 -8.55 -0.30
CA GLY A 11 -46.08 -9.57 -0.14
C GLY A 11 -45.19 -9.72 -1.39
N GLN A 12 -45.79 -9.68 -2.59
CA GLN A 12 -45.05 -9.75 -3.85
C GLN A 12 -44.20 -8.49 -4.10
N ALA A 13 -44.71 -7.31 -3.74
CA ALA A 13 -43.96 -6.06 -3.79
C ALA A 13 -42.77 -6.07 -2.82
N ALA A 14 -42.96 -6.56 -1.59
CA ALA A 14 -41.89 -6.71 -0.61
C ALA A 14 -40.80 -7.67 -1.10
N ALA A 15 -41.17 -8.83 -1.65
CA ALA A 15 -40.21 -9.79 -2.20
C ALA A 15 -39.42 -9.22 -3.40
N SER A 16 -40.08 -8.45 -4.26
CA SER A 16 -39.44 -7.77 -5.41
C SER A 16 -38.45 -6.69 -4.95
N ALA A 17 -38.79 -5.94 -3.90
CA ALA A 17 -37.91 -4.95 -3.29
C ALA A 17 -36.69 -5.61 -2.62
N SER A 18 -36.87 -6.71 -1.90
CA SER A 18 -35.78 -7.48 -1.30
C SER A 18 -34.82 -8.03 -2.36
N THR A 19 -35.36 -8.56 -3.46
CA THR A 19 -34.55 -9.08 -4.58
C THR A 19 -33.75 -7.96 -5.25
N SER A 20 -34.38 -6.80 -5.47
CA SER A 20 -33.73 -5.62 -6.05
C SER A 20 -32.59 -5.11 -5.16
N ALA A 21 -32.80 -5.06 -3.85
CA ALA A 21 -31.79 -4.66 -2.88
C ALA A 21 -30.61 -5.64 -2.84
N ALA A 22 -30.86 -6.95 -2.91
CA ALA A 22 -29.82 -7.96 -2.98
C ALA A 22 -28.98 -7.83 -4.26
N ASN A 23 -29.62 -7.64 -5.42
CA ASN A 23 -28.93 -7.44 -6.70
C ASN A 23 -28.07 -6.17 -6.71
N ALA A 24 -28.58 -5.08 -6.11
CA ALA A 24 -27.82 -3.84 -5.95
C ALA A 24 -26.61 -4.04 -5.02
N GLY A 25 -26.78 -4.78 -3.92
CA GLY A 25 -25.69 -5.14 -3.02
C GLY A 25 -24.60 -5.97 -3.70
N GLN A 26 -25.00 -6.94 -4.53
CA GLN A 26 -24.07 -7.76 -5.31
C GLN A 26 -23.30 -6.91 -6.32
N THR A 27 -24.00 -6.04 -7.05
CA THR A 27 -23.37 -5.11 -8.02
C THR A 27 -22.36 -4.20 -7.34
N ALA A 28 -22.68 -3.66 -6.16
CA ALA A 28 -21.75 -2.83 -5.40
C ALA A 28 -20.49 -3.61 -4.97
N ALA A 29 -20.66 -4.86 -4.53
CA ALA A 29 -19.54 -5.74 -4.19
C ALA A 29 -18.65 -6.03 -5.41
N ASP A 30 -19.25 -6.30 -6.58
CA ASP A 30 -18.53 -6.58 -7.82
C ASP A 30 -17.73 -5.36 -8.30
N VAL A 31 -18.29 -4.15 -8.17
CA VAL A 31 -17.59 -2.89 -8.48
C VAL A 31 -16.38 -2.70 -7.57
N VAL A 32 -16.52 -2.95 -6.26
CA VAL A 32 -15.41 -2.85 -5.30
C VAL A 32 -14.32 -3.87 -5.62
N ALA A 33 -14.69 -5.12 -5.92
CA ALA A 33 -13.74 -6.16 -6.30
C ALA A 33 -13.00 -5.78 -7.60
N THR A 34 -13.72 -5.24 -8.58
CA THR A 34 -13.12 -4.77 -9.85
C THR A 34 -12.16 -3.61 -9.62
N ALA A 35 -12.50 -2.64 -8.78
CA ALA A 35 -11.63 -1.53 -8.44
C ALA A 35 -10.34 -2.00 -7.72
N ALA A 36 -10.45 -2.96 -6.80
CA ALA A 36 -9.30 -3.56 -6.15
C ALA A 36 -8.38 -4.27 -7.15
N ASN A 37 -8.95 -5.07 -8.06
CA ASN A 37 -8.20 -5.75 -9.12
C ASN A 37 -7.49 -4.77 -10.05
N LEU A 38 -8.14 -3.65 -10.40
CA LEU A 38 -7.54 -2.61 -11.23
C LEU A 38 -6.35 -1.92 -10.53
N ALA A 39 -6.47 -1.63 -9.23
CA ALA A 39 -5.39 -1.06 -8.43
C ALA A 39 -4.19 -2.00 -8.35
N SER A 40 -4.43 -3.30 -8.13
CA SER A 40 -3.37 -4.32 -8.14
C SER A 40 -2.68 -4.43 -9.51
N ALA A 41 -3.46 -4.40 -10.60
CA ALA A 41 -2.91 -4.45 -11.96
C ALA A 41 -2.11 -3.17 -12.30
N GLN A 42 -2.52 -2.01 -11.79
CA GLN A 42 -1.75 -0.76 -11.92
C GLN A 42 -0.41 -0.85 -11.18
N ALA A 43 -0.41 -1.31 -9.93
CA ALA A 43 0.80 -1.51 -9.15
C ALA A 43 1.78 -2.49 -9.81
N ALA A 44 1.28 -3.61 -10.36
CA ALA A 44 2.11 -4.59 -11.08
C ALA A 44 2.74 -4.01 -12.36
N ARG A 45 1.97 -3.21 -13.13
CA ARG A 45 2.50 -2.51 -14.31
C ARG A 45 3.57 -1.50 -13.93
N ASP A 46 3.35 -0.72 -12.88
CA ASP A 46 4.32 0.29 -12.44
C ASP A 46 5.61 -0.37 -11.92
N ALA A 47 5.51 -1.45 -11.14
CA ALA A 47 6.66 -2.24 -10.72
C ALA A 47 7.47 -2.77 -11.91
N SER A 48 6.80 -3.27 -12.96
CA SER A 48 7.47 -3.72 -14.19
C SER A 48 8.16 -2.58 -14.95
N LEU A 49 7.62 -1.36 -14.93
CA LEU A 49 8.21 -0.20 -15.60
C LEU A 49 9.44 0.30 -14.85
N TYR A 50 9.38 0.33 -13.52
CA TYR A 50 10.52 0.71 -12.68
C TYR A 50 11.70 -0.26 -12.83
N GLY A 51 11.43 -1.57 -12.90
CA GLY A 51 12.45 -2.58 -13.21
C GLY A 51 13.09 -2.43 -14.60
N LYS A 52 12.47 -1.66 -15.51
CA LYS A 52 12.98 -1.34 -16.85
C LYS A 52 13.56 0.08 -16.97
N GLY A 53 13.69 0.81 -15.86
CA GLY A 53 14.18 2.19 -15.90
C GLY A 53 13.18 3.18 -16.50
N ILE A 54 11.88 2.89 -16.47
CA ILE A 54 10.85 3.80 -16.98
C ILE A 54 10.12 4.39 -15.78
N PHE A 55 10.34 5.68 -15.56
CA PHE A 55 9.84 6.40 -14.39
C PHE A 55 8.94 7.56 -14.81
N PRO A 56 7.85 7.85 -14.07
CA PRO A 56 6.97 8.97 -14.37
C PRO A 56 7.65 10.33 -14.15
N THR A 57 8.63 10.43 -13.24
CA THR A 57 9.38 11.65 -12.95
C THR A 57 10.84 11.35 -12.58
N ILE A 58 11.72 12.35 -12.70
CA ILE A 58 13.13 12.27 -12.28
C ILE A 58 13.26 11.90 -10.78
N VAL A 59 12.34 12.38 -9.93
CA VAL A 59 12.34 12.09 -8.49
C VAL A 59 12.14 10.60 -8.20
N TRP A 60 11.27 9.92 -8.95
CA TRP A 60 11.08 8.47 -8.83
C TRP A 60 12.27 7.67 -9.36
N ALA A 61 12.94 8.22 -10.37
CA ALA A 61 14.12 7.63 -11.00
C ALA A 61 15.35 7.68 -10.08
N VAL A 62 15.46 8.72 -9.25
CA VAL A 62 16.59 8.95 -8.34
C VAL A 62 16.25 8.59 -6.89
N GLY A 63 14.99 8.37 -6.52
CA GLY A 63 14.56 8.06 -5.15
C GLY A 63 13.72 6.79 -5.08
N CYS A 64 14.32 5.62 -5.36
CA CYS A 64 13.63 4.33 -5.32
C CYS A 64 13.24 3.87 -3.89
N GLY A 65 13.56 4.66 -2.86
CA GLY A 65 13.05 4.49 -1.50
C GLY A 65 13.71 3.36 -0.72
N ILE A 66 13.11 3.00 0.41
CA ILE A 66 13.56 1.94 1.32
C ILE A 66 13.03 0.59 0.83
N VAL A 67 13.93 -0.37 0.59
CA VAL A 67 13.56 -1.74 0.16
C VAL A 67 13.66 -2.77 1.29
N GLY A 68 14.24 -2.39 2.41
CA GLY A 68 14.34 -3.25 3.57
C GLY A 68 15.21 -2.67 4.68
N SER A 69 15.65 -3.55 5.57
CA SER A 69 16.59 -3.27 6.63
C SER A 69 17.86 -4.09 6.45
N GLY A 70 19.00 -3.56 6.90
CA GLY A 70 20.23 -4.31 7.06
C GLY A 70 20.16 -5.19 8.31
N ALA A 71 21.34 -5.53 8.84
CA ALA A 71 21.45 -6.38 10.02
C ALA A 71 20.65 -5.81 11.20
N LEU A 72 19.73 -6.63 11.72
CA LEU A 72 18.90 -6.31 12.88
C LEU A 72 19.64 -6.73 14.15
N VAL A 73 19.82 -5.78 15.08
CA VAL A 73 20.06 -6.09 16.48
C VAL A 73 18.76 -5.82 17.24
N GLY A 74 18.22 -6.88 17.85
CA GLY A 74 16.86 -6.90 18.40
C GLY A 74 16.67 -6.06 19.67
N GLY A 75 17.75 -5.65 20.34
CA GLY A 75 17.68 -4.98 21.63
C GLY A 75 17.20 -5.90 22.76
N ALA A 76 16.66 -5.31 23.83
CA ALA A 76 16.06 -6.02 24.97
C ALA A 76 15.06 -5.15 25.74
N GLY A 77 14.21 -5.80 26.56
CA GLY A 77 13.33 -5.14 27.52
C GLY A 77 12.07 -4.52 26.94
N GLY A 78 11.81 -4.70 25.64
CA GLY A 78 10.62 -4.17 24.97
C GLY A 78 9.33 -4.85 25.40
N THR A 79 8.21 -4.14 25.23
CA THR A 79 6.88 -4.73 25.33
C THR A 79 6.55 -5.49 24.04
N ASP A 80 6.10 -6.73 24.15
CA ASP A 80 5.71 -7.56 23.01
C ASP A 80 4.51 -6.97 22.26
N GLY A 81 4.53 -7.06 20.93
CA GLY A 81 3.47 -6.50 20.09
C GLY A 81 3.93 -6.14 18.67
N THR A 82 3.02 -5.55 17.91
CA THR A 82 3.32 -4.99 16.58
C THR A 82 3.11 -3.49 16.63
N PHE A 83 4.14 -2.73 16.24
CA PHE A 83 4.19 -1.28 16.38
C PHE A 83 4.50 -0.62 15.05
N ASP A 84 4.09 0.64 14.89
CA ASP A 84 4.50 1.43 13.73
C ASP A 84 5.97 1.81 13.84
N LEU A 85 6.67 1.69 12.71
CA LEU A 85 8.08 2.03 12.62
C LEU A 85 8.21 3.53 12.36
N ALA A 86 8.82 4.25 13.28
CA ALA A 86 9.18 5.63 13.03
C ALA A 86 10.37 5.69 12.08
N ILE A 87 10.20 6.40 10.96
CA ILE A 87 11.23 6.62 9.94
C ILE A 87 11.49 8.13 9.90
N THR A 88 12.70 8.54 10.29
CA THR A 88 13.02 9.96 10.46
C THR A 88 14.36 10.33 9.82
N GLY A 89 14.53 11.61 9.48
CA GLY A 89 15.74 12.10 8.81
C GLY A 89 15.84 11.66 7.34
N GLY A 90 17.05 11.67 6.80
CA GLY A 90 17.32 11.44 5.38
C GLY A 90 16.85 12.60 4.48
N VAL A 91 16.90 12.37 3.17
CA VAL A 91 16.36 13.28 2.16
C VAL A 91 15.32 12.51 1.36
N GLY A 92 14.05 12.80 1.63
CA GLY A 92 12.94 12.01 1.12
C GLY A 92 11.70 12.06 2.00
N SER A 93 10.64 11.37 1.57
CA SER A 93 9.40 11.24 2.34
C SER A 93 8.55 10.04 1.88
N GLY A 94 7.46 9.78 2.61
CA GLY A 94 6.44 8.81 2.20
C GLY A 94 6.74 7.34 2.52
N ALA A 95 7.82 7.04 3.24
CA ALA A 95 8.07 5.69 3.73
C ALA A 95 7.22 5.40 4.97
N ALA A 96 6.77 4.16 5.10
CA ALA A 96 6.06 3.65 6.25
C ALA A 96 6.46 2.19 6.50
N GLY A 97 6.40 1.76 7.75
CA GLY A 97 6.70 0.39 8.13
C GLY A 97 6.16 0.05 9.50
N ARG A 98 6.36 -1.21 9.89
CA ARG A 98 6.01 -1.76 11.19
C ARG A 98 7.17 -2.61 11.70
N PHE A 99 7.22 -2.83 13.00
CA PHE A 99 8.13 -3.80 13.61
C PHE A 99 7.40 -4.65 14.64
N ILE A 100 7.90 -5.86 14.86
CA ILE A 100 7.34 -6.83 15.81
C ILE A 100 8.35 -7.05 16.92
N VAL A 101 7.87 -6.95 18.16
CA VAL A 101 8.61 -7.33 19.37
C VAL A 101 8.02 -8.61 19.91
N ALA A 102 8.86 -9.60 20.16
CA ALA A 102 8.47 -10.87 20.77
C ALA A 102 9.60 -11.34 21.70
N GLY A 103 9.26 -11.74 22.93
CA GLY A 103 10.26 -12.06 23.94
C GLY A 103 11.11 -10.86 24.37
N GLY A 104 10.57 -9.64 24.24
CA GLY A 104 11.22 -8.39 24.61
C GLY A 104 12.27 -7.87 23.62
N VAL A 105 12.39 -8.47 22.43
CA VAL A 105 13.33 -8.06 21.37
C VAL A 105 12.62 -7.87 20.05
N VAL A 106 13.13 -6.99 19.18
CA VAL A 106 12.64 -6.86 17.80
C VAL A 106 13.01 -8.11 17.01
N THR A 107 12.02 -8.76 16.42
CA THR A 107 12.19 -10.01 15.64
C THR A 107 11.96 -9.80 14.15
N MET A 108 11.22 -8.75 13.77
CA MET A 108 10.88 -8.49 12.39
C MET A 108 10.67 -6.99 12.14
N ILE A 109 11.07 -6.54 10.96
CA ILE A 109 10.77 -5.23 10.40
C ILE A 109 10.07 -5.46 9.06
N LEU A 110 8.94 -4.79 8.85
CA LEU A 110 8.18 -4.81 7.62
C LEU A 110 8.07 -3.39 7.07
N ILE A 111 8.59 -3.17 5.86
CA ILE A 111 8.37 -1.91 5.13
C ILE A 111 7.07 -2.04 4.35
N THR A 112 6.09 -1.20 4.66
CA THR A 112 4.75 -1.21 4.04
C THR A 112 4.61 -0.18 2.94
N ALA A 113 5.42 0.88 2.98
CA ALA A 113 5.62 1.81 1.88
C ALA A 113 7.10 2.18 1.79
N SER A 114 7.68 2.07 0.59
CA SER A 114 9.11 2.37 0.36
C SER A 114 9.43 3.86 0.43
N GLY A 115 8.44 4.73 0.14
CA GLY A 115 8.65 6.16 -0.03
C GLY A 115 9.61 6.50 -1.17
N SER A 116 10.13 7.72 -1.14
CA SER A 116 11.20 8.18 -2.04
C SER A 116 12.30 8.82 -1.21
N TYR A 117 13.50 8.21 -1.20
CA TYR A 117 14.67 8.69 -0.46
C TYR A 117 15.93 8.63 -1.32
N THR A 118 16.74 9.68 -1.25
CA THR A 118 18.08 9.76 -1.88
C THR A 118 19.21 9.70 -0.86
N ILE A 119 18.92 10.04 0.40
CA ILE A 119 19.79 9.83 1.55
C ILE A 119 19.02 8.99 2.56
N ALA A 120 19.67 7.93 3.06
CA ALA A 120 19.05 6.96 3.95
C ALA A 120 18.51 7.66 5.22
N PRO A 121 17.24 7.41 5.60
CA PRO A 121 16.70 7.87 6.88
C PRO A 121 17.25 7.00 8.03
N ALA A 122 16.67 7.14 9.22
CA ALA A 122 16.89 6.28 10.37
C ALA A 122 15.59 5.61 10.80
N PHE A 123 15.69 4.36 11.25
CA PHE A 123 14.61 3.64 11.91
C PHE A 123 14.63 3.91 13.42
N SER A 124 13.46 4.09 14.00
CA SER A 124 13.27 4.21 15.44
C SER A 124 12.21 3.22 15.93
N PHE A 125 12.58 2.49 16.98
CA PHE A 125 11.77 1.46 17.63
C PHE A 125 11.13 1.95 18.94
N GLY A 126 11.17 3.26 19.20
CA GLY A 126 10.71 3.85 20.47
C GLY A 126 9.21 3.68 20.76
N ALA A 127 8.43 3.18 19.79
CA ALA A 127 7.02 2.84 20.00
C ALA A 127 6.82 1.63 20.94
N SER A 128 7.83 0.75 21.10
CA SER A 128 7.80 -0.30 22.12
C SER A 128 8.40 0.22 23.42
N ALA A 129 7.57 0.36 24.45
CA ALA A 129 8.01 0.84 25.75
C ALA A 129 9.06 -0.10 26.38
N GLY A 130 10.14 0.47 26.93
CA GLY A 130 11.22 -0.27 27.58
C GLY A 130 12.25 -0.88 26.64
N LEU A 131 12.04 -0.84 25.32
CA LEU A 131 12.94 -1.42 24.34
C LEU A 131 14.24 -0.60 24.25
N ALA A 132 15.36 -1.21 24.65
CA ALA A 132 16.68 -0.59 24.60
C ALA A 132 17.61 -1.32 23.64
N GLY A 133 18.44 -0.57 22.92
CA GLY A 133 19.51 -1.11 22.07
C GLY A 133 19.06 -1.73 20.74
N ALA A 134 17.77 -1.68 20.39
CA ALA A 134 17.30 -2.14 19.10
C ALA A 134 17.78 -1.21 17.96
N SER A 135 18.32 -1.78 16.90
CA SER A 135 18.81 -1.02 15.74
C SER A 135 18.79 -1.85 14.47
N ALA A 136 18.47 -1.20 13.35
CA ALA A 136 18.69 -1.74 12.02
C ALA A 136 18.87 -0.57 11.04
N PRO A 137 19.90 -0.58 10.17
CA PRO A 137 20.05 0.46 9.16
C PRO A 137 19.02 0.26 8.03
N PRO A 138 18.33 1.30 7.53
CA PRO A 138 17.51 1.17 6.33
C PRO A 138 18.39 0.91 5.10
N VAL A 139 17.91 0.03 4.21
CA VAL A 139 18.53 -0.24 2.91
C VAL A 139 17.73 0.49 1.84
N LEU A 140 18.39 1.39 1.12
CA LEU A 140 17.80 2.05 -0.04
C LEU A 140 17.91 1.15 -1.27
N ALA A 141 16.91 1.21 -2.14
CA ALA A 141 17.06 0.73 -3.50
C ALA A 141 18.20 1.48 -4.21
N ARG A 142 18.82 0.83 -5.19
CA ARG A 142 19.79 1.51 -6.05
C ARG A 142 19.09 2.62 -6.82
N ASN A 143 19.59 3.84 -6.65
CA ASN A 143 19.31 4.93 -7.56
C ASN A 143 19.88 4.57 -8.92
N VAL A 144 19.33 5.16 -9.96
CA VAL A 144 19.95 5.08 -11.27
C VAL A 144 21.15 6.01 -11.35
N GLU A 145 22.17 5.53 -12.02
CA GLU A 145 23.48 6.16 -12.05
C GLU A 145 23.50 7.36 -13.00
N VAL A 146 24.43 8.28 -12.75
CA VAL A 146 24.66 9.43 -13.62
C VAL A 146 25.12 8.92 -14.99
N GLY A 147 24.32 9.14 -16.03
CA GLY A 147 24.61 8.69 -17.40
C GLY A 147 23.61 7.68 -17.96
N ASP A 148 22.74 7.11 -17.12
CA ASP A 148 21.64 6.26 -17.56
C ASP A 148 20.46 7.09 -18.08
N THR A 149 19.73 6.55 -19.06
CA THR A 149 18.58 7.23 -19.69
C THR A 149 17.26 6.70 -19.13
N PHE A 150 16.30 7.59 -18.92
CA PHE A 150 14.95 7.24 -18.46
C PHE A 150 13.87 7.67 -19.43
N GLY A 151 12.86 6.82 -19.62
CA GLY A 151 11.68 7.14 -20.41
C GLY A 151 10.52 7.61 -19.53
N PRO A 152 9.75 8.64 -19.92
CA PRO A 152 8.47 8.92 -19.28
C PRO A 152 7.48 7.77 -19.57
N LYS A 153 6.57 7.50 -18.62
CA LYS A 153 5.41 6.63 -18.90
C LYS A 153 4.64 7.26 -20.06
N SER A 154 4.51 6.55 -21.19
CA SER A 154 3.71 7.02 -22.32
C SER A 154 2.33 7.45 -21.80
N ALA A 155 1.91 8.67 -22.13
CA ALA A 155 0.58 9.14 -21.79
C ALA A 155 -0.46 8.12 -22.31
N PRO A 156 -1.56 7.87 -21.58
CA PRO A 156 -2.67 7.12 -22.18
C PRO A 156 -3.02 7.84 -23.48
N VAL A 157 -3.11 7.08 -24.57
CA VAL A 157 -3.70 7.56 -25.82
C VAL A 157 -5.06 8.12 -25.40
N SER A 158 -5.24 9.44 -25.42
CA SER A 158 -6.59 9.98 -25.36
C SER A 158 -7.29 9.39 -26.57
N SER A 159 -8.29 8.55 -26.34
CA SER A 159 -9.14 8.09 -27.43
C SER A 159 -9.91 9.31 -27.92
N GLY A 160 -9.28 10.06 -28.82
CA GLY A 160 -9.97 10.98 -29.68
C GLY A 160 -10.93 10.16 -30.52
N TRP A 161 -12.19 10.18 -30.10
CA TRP A 161 -13.40 10.01 -30.91
C TRP A 161 -14.49 10.84 -30.19
N THR A 162 -14.52 12.16 -30.40
CA THR A 162 -15.21 12.96 -31.45
C THR A 162 -16.74 12.97 -31.38
N THR A 163 -17.26 14.21 -31.49
CA THR A 163 -18.49 14.68 -32.16
C THR A 163 -19.84 14.13 -31.74
#